data_AF-A0A478FR68-F1
#
_entry.id   AF-A0A478FR68-F1
#
_cell.length_a   1.000
_cell.length_b   1.000
_cell.length_c   1.000
_cell.angle_alpha   90.00
_cell.angle_beta   90.00
_cell.angle_gamma   90.00
#
_symmetry.space_group_name_H-M   'P 1'
#
loop_
_entity.id
_entity.type
_entity.pdbx_description
1 polymer ?
#
loop_
_entity_poly.entity_id
_entity_poly.type
_entity_poly.pdbx_seq_one_letter_code
_entity_poly.pdbx_strand_id
1 'polypeptide(L)'
;MKSITTLLNQLTKGGVWEWKSLGEIATDICIGVGAIKSQIGQGNYPCVHYGEIYTKFEIWFDKCISKTDEKLIKEVKYGNYGDLLIANASTAKTGIGKCCAYLSQEKIIIGKNITLIRHNQNGK
;
A
#
# COMPACT_ATOMS: atom_id res chain seq x y z
N MET A 1 -18.40 22.97 0.61
CA MET A 1 -17.29 22.05 0.25
C MET A 1 -16.83 22.44 -1.15
N LYS A 2 -15.53 22.66 -1.40
CA LYS A 2 -15.05 22.99 -2.75
C LYS A 2 -15.23 21.76 -3.65
N SER A 3 -15.60 21.96 -4.92
CA SER A 3 -15.61 20.89 -5.92
C SER A 3 -14.19 20.34 -6.10
N ILE A 4 -14.08 19.04 -6.38
CA ILE A 4 -12.79 18.39 -6.69
C ILE A 4 -12.10 19.07 -7.88
N THR A 5 -12.86 19.49 -8.89
CA THR A 5 -12.37 20.27 -10.05
C THR A 5 -11.76 21.59 -9.61
N THR A 6 -12.39 22.29 -8.67
CA THR A 6 -11.85 23.55 -8.13
C THR A 6 -10.52 23.32 -7.40
N LEU A 7 -10.41 22.22 -6.65
CA LEU A 7 -9.18 21.86 -5.95
C LEU A 7 -8.07 21.48 -6.93
N LEU A 8 -8.39 20.65 -7.93
CA LEU A 8 -7.43 20.25 -8.97
C LEU A 8 -6.91 21.46 -9.74
N ASN A 9 -7.77 22.40 -10.16
CA ASN A 9 -7.34 23.61 -10.86
C ASN A 9 -6.45 24.52 -9.99
N GLN A 10 -6.72 24.58 -8.67
CA GLN A 10 -5.87 25.32 -7.73
C GLN A 10 -4.50 24.67 -7.55
N LEU A 11 -4.45 23.34 -7.39
CA LEU A 11 -3.21 22.58 -7.18
C LEU A 11 -2.32 22.55 -8.42
N THR A 12 -2.94 22.41 -9.59
CA THR A 12 -2.23 22.38 -10.88
C THR A 12 -1.89 23.76 -11.42
N LYS A 13 -2.32 24.84 -10.75
CA LYS A 13 -2.18 26.23 -11.22
C LYS A 13 -2.71 26.44 -12.65
N GLY A 14 -3.81 25.79 -12.98
CA GLY A 14 -4.40 25.81 -14.34
C GLY A 14 -3.71 24.88 -15.34
N GLY A 15 -2.90 23.93 -14.88
CA GLY A 15 -2.32 22.88 -15.72
C GLY A 15 -3.38 21.95 -16.33
N VAL A 16 -3.00 21.24 -17.38
CA VAL A 16 -3.85 20.26 -18.06
C VAL A 16 -3.90 18.97 -17.23
N TRP A 17 -5.09 18.44 -17.01
CA TRP A 17 -5.32 17.17 -16.33
C TRP A 17 -6.47 16.42 -17.00
N GLU A 18 -6.49 15.10 -16.83
CA GLU A 18 -7.53 14.22 -17.37
C GLU A 18 -8.00 13.23 -16.30
N TRP A 19 -9.25 12.80 -16.40
CA TRP A 19 -9.76 11.70 -15.59
C TRP A 19 -9.34 10.38 -16.19
N LYS A 20 -8.73 9.50 -15.39
CA LYS A 20 -8.48 8.11 -15.74
C LYS A 20 -9.09 7.17 -14.72
N SER A 21 -9.61 6.05 -15.20
CA SER A 21 -9.94 4.92 -14.35
C SER A 21 -8.66 4.27 -13.81
N LEU A 22 -8.78 3.58 -12.68
CA LEU A 22 -7.64 2.88 -12.09
C LEU A 22 -7.08 1.80 -13.04
N GLY A 23 -7.94 1.14 -13.83
CA GLY A 23 -7.53 0.12 -14.80
C GLY A 23 -6.71 0.65 -15.97
N GLU A 24 -6.75 1.96 -16.25
CA GLU A 24 -5.89 2.59 -17.26
C GLU A 24 -4.50 2.93 -16.74
N ILE A 25 -4.32 2.97 -15.41
CA ILE A 25 -3.07 3.37 -14.75
C ILE A 25 -2.35 2.16 -14.15
N ALA A 26 -3.11 1.27 -13.52
CA ALA A 26 -2.56 0.12 -12.81
C ALA A 26 -2.09 -0.95 -13.81
N THR A 27 -0.88 -1.44 -13.60
CA THR A 27 -0.35 -2.59 -14.33
C THR A 27 -0.81 -3.91 -13.72
N ASP A 28 -1.10 -3.90 -12.41
CA ASP A 28 -1.59 -5.05 -11.67
C ASP A 28 -2.30 -4.59 -10.40
N ILE A 29 -3.36 -5.31 -10.01
CA ILE A 29 -4.09 -5.10 -8.76
C ILE A 29 -4.31 -6.47 -8.13
N CYS A 30 -3.75 -6.67 -6.95
CA CYS A 30 -3.88 -7.95 -6.24
C CYS A 30 -4.10 -7.77 -4.75
N ILE A 31 -4.64 -8.81 -4.12
CA ILE A 31 -4.81 -8.86 -2.67
C ILE A 31 -3.62 -9.57 -2.04
N GLY A 32 -3.12 -9.00 -0.95
CA GLY A 32 -2.09 -9.61 -0.12
C GLY A 32 -2.56 -10.94 0.47
N VAL A 33 -1.68 -11.93 0.40
CA VAL A 33 -1.80 -13.25 1.03
C VAL A 33 -0.44 -13.53 1.64
N GLY A 34 -0.36 -13.57 2.96
CA GLY A 34 0.92 -13.57 3.65
C GLY A 34 0.76 -13.60 5.15
N ALA A 35 1.73 -13.02 5.85
CA ALA A 35 1.83 -13.07 7.31
C ALA A 35 0.52 -12.64 8.00
N ILE A 36 0.01 -13.51 8.88
CA ILE A 36 -1.06 -13.17 9.82
C ILE A 36 -0.48 -12.67 11.13
N LYS A 37 -1.31 -12.00 11.95
CA LYS A 37 -0.88 -11.38 13.21
C LYS A 37 -0.09 -12.31 14.13
N SER A 38 -0.44 -13.59 14.22
CA SER A 38 0.27 -14.55 15.08
C SER A 38 1.67 -14.92 14.57
N GLN A 39 1.96 -14.75 13.28
CA GLN A 39 3.24 -15.08 12.65
C GLN A 39 4.23 -13.90 12.65
N ILE A 40 3.78 -12.71 13.04
CA ILE A 40 4.62 -11.53 13.17
C ILE A 40 5.55 -11.72 14.38
N GLY A 41 6.82 -11.38 14.22
CA GLY A 41 7.89 -11.55 15.19
C GLY A 41 8.58 -12.91 15.15
N GLN A 42 8.13 -13.85 14.33
CA GLN A 42 8.65 -15.22 14.29
C GLN A 42 9.87 -15.44 13.38
N GLY A 43 10.53 -14.37 12.92
CA GLY A 43 11.68 -14.47 12.01
C GLY A 43 12.22 -13.10 11.62
N ASN A 44 13.02 -13.06 10.57
CA ASN A 44 13.72 -11.85 10.13
C ASN A 44 13.29 -11.31 8.76
N TYR A 45 12.37 -11.98 8.07
CA TYR A 45 11.89 -11.56 6.75
C TYR A 45 10.91 -10.39 6.90
N PRO A 46 11.09 -9.25 6.21
CA PRO A 46 10.22 -8.09 6.35
C PRO A 46 8.79 -8.36 5.86
N CYS A 47 7.80 -7.90 6.62
CA CYS A 47 6.40 -8.05 6.24
C CYS A 47 5.57 -6.83 6.65
N VAL A 48 4.39 -6.70 6.03
CA VAL A 48 3.42 -5.65 6.34
C VAL A 48 2.09 -6.25 6.74
N HIS A 49 1.58 -5.82 7.89
CA HIS A 49 0.22 -6.05 8.34
C HIS A 49 -0.66 -4.84 8.03
N TYR A 50 -1.92 -5.06 7.65
CA TYR A 50 -2.83 -3.97 7.24
C TYR A 50 -3.01 -2.91 8.33
N GLY A 51 -2.90 -3.31 9.61
CA GLY A 51 -2.91 -2.42 10.76
C GLY A 51 -1.82 -1.36 10.76
N GLU A 52 -0.65 -1.67 10.20
CA GLU A 52 0.49 -0.76 10.15
C GLU A 52 0.25 0.38 9.15
N ILE A 53 -0.47 0.12 8.05
CA ILE A 53 -0.80 1.11 7.01
C ILE A 53 -1.54 2.33 7.57
N TYR A 54 -2.43 2.13 8.55
CA TYR A 54 -3.24 3.23 9.11
C TYR A 54 -2.86 3.64 10.54
N THR A 55 -1.85 3.00 11.15
CA THR A 55 -1.42 3.34 12.52
C THR A 55 0.06 3.71 12.64
N LYS A 56 0.90 3.30 11.68
CA LYS A 56 2.35 3.46 11.76
C LYS A 56 2.94 4.12 10.53
N PHE A 57 2.43 3.79 9.35
CA PHE A 57 2.88 4.38 8.11
C PHE A 57 2.14 5.68 7.85
N GLU A 58 2.90 6.66 7.34
CA GLU A 58 2.40 7.91 6.80
C GLU A 58 2.03 7.68 5.32
N ILE A 59 2.35 8.65 4.45
CA ILE A 59 2.13 8.56 3.01
C ILE A 59 3.04 7.55 2.29
N TRP A 60 4.19 7.22 2.87
CA TRP A 60 5.13 6.23 2.34
C TRP A 60 6.00 5.62 3.44
N PHE A 61 6.64 4.50 3.13
CA PHE A 61 7.63 3.85 4.00
C PHE A 61 8.67 3.10 3.15
N ASP A 62 9.89 2.99 3.65
CA ASP A 62 11.02 2.29 3.03
C ASP A 62 11.57 1.17 3.94
N LYS A 63 11.08 1.07 5.17
CA LYS A 63 11.48 0.06 6.14
C LYS A 63 10.27 -0.57 6.81
N CYS A 64 10.21 -1.90 6.78
CA CYS A 64 9.20 -2.64 7.52
C CYS A 64 9.48 -2.57 9.03
N ILE A 65 8.42 -2.37 9.80
CA ILE A 65 8.44 -2.47 11.27
C ILE A 65 8.33 -3.93 11.68
N SER A 66 7.41 -4.66 11.04
CA SER A 66 7.16 -6.07 11.29
C SER A 66 8.08 -6.99 10.48
N LYS A 67 8.40 -8.13 11.08
CA LYS A 67 9.15 -9.23 10.46
C LYS A 67 8.45 -10.55 10.75
N THR A 68 8.71 -11.56 9.94
CA THR A 68 8.14 -12.89 10.05
C THR A 68 9.14 -13.95 9.58
N ASP A 69 8.79 -15.22 9.68
CA ASP A 69 9.49 -16.31 9.02
C ASP A 69 8.68 -16.76 7.81
N GLU A 70 9.26 -16.59 6.62
CA GLU A 70 8.68 -16.97 5.34
C GLU A 70 8.26 -18.45 5.32
N LYS A 71 8.99 -19.32 6.03
CA LYS A 71 8.72 -20.77 6.10
C LYS A 71 7.38 -21.10 6.76
N LEU A 72 6.82 -20.19 7.56
CA LEU A 72 5.54 -20.37 8.23
C LEU A 72 4.35 -20.02 7.32
N ILE A 73 4.61 -19.45 6.15
CA ILE A 73 3.60 -18.87 5.27
C ILE A 73 3.37 -19.80 4.09
N LYS A 74 2.14 -20.32 3.98
CA LYS A 74 1.77 -21.26 2.91
C LYS A 74 1.71 -20.62 1.52
N GLU A 75 1.27 -19.37 1.48
CA GLU A 75 1.09 -18.61 0.25
C GLU A 75 1.55 -17.18 0.50
N VAL A 76 2.45 -16.70 -0.37
CA VAL A 76 3.12 -15.41 -0.19
C VAL A 76 2.81 -14.50 -1.37
N LYS A 77 2.40 -13.27 -1.08
CA LYS A 77 2.40 -12.15 -2.00
C LYS A 77 3.51 -11.19 -1.63
N TYR A 78 4.32 -10.86 -2.62
CA TYR A 78 5.41 -9.91 -2.49
C TYR A 78 5.00 -8.51 -2.94
N GLY A 79 5.34 -7.52 -2.11
CA GLY A 79 5.37 -6.11 -2.48
C GLY A 79 6.77 -5.73 -2.95
N ASN A 80 6.81 -4.80 -3.92
CA ASN A 80 8.04 -4.27 -4.49
C ASN A 80 8.04 -2.74 -4.45
N TYR A 81 9.20 -2.15 -4.72
CA TYR A 81 9.35 -0.71 -4.88
C TYR A 81 8.26 -0.12 -5.79
N GLY A 82 7.62 0.96 -5.34
CA GLY A 82 6.59 1.70 -6.05
C GLY A 82 5.18 1.15 -5.88
N ASP A 83 5.01 -0.03 -5.25
CA ASP A 83 3.67 -0.57 -4.98
C ASP A 83 2.92 0.34 -3.99
N LEU A 84 1.64 0.60 -4.28
CA LEU A 84 0.73 1.25 -3.35
C LEU A 84 0.00 0.18 -2.53
N LEU A 85 0.00 0.35 -1.20
CA LEU A 85 -0.64 -0.57 -0.27
C LEU A 85 -1.86 0.11 0.35
N ILE A 86 -3.04 -0.44 0.13
CA ILE A 86 -4.31 0.06 0.64
C ILE A 86 -4.89 -0.91 1.68
N ALA A 87 -5.22 -0.42 2.87
CA ALA A 87 -5.86 -1.21 3.91
C ALA A 87 -7.35 -1.46 3.59
N ASN A 88 -7.73 -2.72 3.41
CA ASN A 88 -9.13 -3.12 3.15
C ASN A 88 -9.93 -3.36 4.45
N ALA A 89 -9.24 -3.56 5.57
CA ALA A 89 -9.84 -3.79 6.88
C ALA A 89 -9.19 -2.85 7.90
N SER A 90 -9.91 -2.53 8.96
CA SER A 90 -9.39 -1.73 10.06
C SER A 90 -10.18 -1.97 11.34
N THR A 91 -9.52 -1.81 12.48
CA THR A 91 -10.15 -1.76 13.80
C THR A 91 -10.66 -0.36 14.17
N ALA A 92 -10.31 0.66 13.37
CA ALA A 92 -10.76 2.04 13.49
C ALA A 92 -11.49 2.49 12.22
N LYS A 93 -12.60 3.24 12.36
CA LYS A 93 -13.41 3.71 11.20
C LYS A 93 -12.58 4.49 10.15
N THR A 94 -11.56 5.21 10.59
CA THR A 94 -10.69 6.03 9.74
C THR A 94 -9.56 5.28 9.04
N GLY A 95 -9.40 3.98 9.32
CA GLY A 95 -8.30 3.18 8.79
C GLY A 95 -8.58 2.45 7.47
N ILE A 96 -9.86 2.22 7.14
CA ILE A 96 -10.22 1.59 5.85
C ILE A 96 -9.91 2.57 4.72
N GLY A 97 -9.26 2.10 3.66
CA GLY A 97 -8.90 2.90 2.49
C GLY A 97 -7.66 3.78 2.70
N LYS A 98 -7.01 3.74 3.87
CA LYS A 98 -5.70 4.36 4.06
C LYS A 98 -4.68 3.69 3.14
N CYS A 99 -3.84 4.51 2.53
CA CYS A 99 -2.90 4.12 1.51
C CYS A 99 -1.50 4.65 1.85
N CYS A 100 -0.47 3.87 1.53
CA CYS A 100 0.92 4.30 1.58
C CYS A 100 1.71 3.69 0.41
N ALA A 101 2.76 4.37 -0.02
CA ALA A 101 3.69 3.86 -1.03
C ALA A 101 4.87 3.12 -0.38
N TYR A 102 5.25 1.97 -0.94
CA TYR A 102 6.47 1.28 -0.52
C TYR A 102 7.67 1.70 -1.39
N LEU A 103 8.71 2.28 -0.78
CA LEU A 103 9.82 2.93 -1.50
C LEU A 103 11.20 2.31 -1.22
N SER A 104 11.24 1.03 -0.89
CA SER A 104 12.51 0.28 -0.75
C SER A 104 12.63 -0.83 -1.78
N GLN A 105 13.89 -1.21 -2.05
CA GLN A 105 14.27 -2.26 -3.00
C GLN A 105 14.18 -3.66 -2.39
N GLU A 106 13.99 -3.76 -1.07
CA GLU A 106 13.81 -5.04 -0.39
C GLU A 106 12.44 -5.65 -0.76
N LYS A 107 12.37 -6.98 -0.94
CA LYS A 107 11.06 -7.63 -1.16
C LYS A 107 10.36 -7.85 0.17
N ILE A 108 9.11 -7.44 0.27
CA ILE A 108 8.33 -7.54 1.52
C ILE A 108 7.15 -8.47 1.37
N ILE A 109 6.83 -9.22 2.42
CA ILE A 109 5.63 -10.07 2.46
C ILE A 109 4.43 -9.22 2.82
N ILE A 110 3.38 -9.27 2.00
CA ILE A 110 2.16 -8.51 2.24
C ILE A 110 1.11 -9.40 2.89
N GLY A 111 0.68 -9.00 4.08
CA GLY A 111 -0.38 -9.66 4.83
C GLY A 111 -1.74 -9.54 4.15
N LYS A 112 -2.71 -10.29 4.70
CA LYS A 112 -4.10 -10.25 4.25
C LYS A 112 -4.74 -8.87 4.47
N ASN A 113 -5.83 -8.61 3.75
CA ASN A 113 -6.60 -7.36 3.81
C ASN A 113 -5.81 -6.12 3.38
N ILE A 114 -4.86 -6.30 2.47
CA ILE A 114 -4.14 -5.22 1.81
C ILE A 114 -4.36 -5.37 0.30
N THR A 115 -4.82 -4.33 -0.37
CA THR A 115 -4.79 -4.26 -1.82
C THR A 115 -3.44 -3.67 -2.25
N LEU A 116 -2.70 -4.39 -3.07
CA LEU A 116 -1.54 -3.86 -3.78
C LEU A 116 -1.99 -3.33 -5.13
N ILE A 117 -1.55 -2.11 -5.45
CA ILE A 117 -1.67 -1.53 -6.79
C ILE A 117 -0.27 -1.28 -7.32
N ARG A 118 0.02 -1.85 -8.49
CA ARG A 118 1.27 -1.63 -9.23
C ARG A 118 1.01 -0.67 -10.37
N HIS A 119 1.97 0.20 -10.66
CA HIS A 119 1.84 1.18 -11.72
C HIS A 119 3.22 1.65 -12.22
N ASN A 120 3.23 2.35 -13.36
CA ASN A 120 4.43 2.98 -13.91
C ASN A 120 4.44 4.52 -13.76
N GLN A 121 3.52 5.08 -12.96
CA GLN A 121 3.46 6.53 -12.74
C GLN A 121 4.69 7.02 -11.99
N ASN A 122 5.23 8.16 -12.43
CA ASN A 122 6.31 8.86 -11.76
C ASN A 122 5.69 9.91 -10.82
N GLY A 123 6.21 10.02 -9.60
CA GLY A 123 5.81 11.06 -8.64
C GLY A 123 6.50 12.41 -8.84
N LYS A 124 7.28 12.58 -9.93
CA LYS A 124 7.92 13.83 -10.31
C LYS A 124 7.06 14.67 -11.24
#